data_AF-A0A0F5MWX2-F1
#
_entry.id   AF-A0A0F5MWX2-F1
#
_cell.length_a   1.000
_cell.length_b   1.000
_cell.length_c   1.000
_cell.angle_alpha   90.00
_cell.angle_beta   90.00
_cell.angle_gamma   90.00
#
_symmetry.space_group_name_H-M   'P 1'
#
loop_
_entity.id
_entity.type
_entity.pdbx_description
1 polymer ?
#
loop_
_entity_poly.entity_id
_entity_poly.type
_entity_poly.pdbx_seq_one_letter_code
_entity_poly.pdbx_strand_id
1 'polypeptide(L)'
;MTHNPANPSLEVRINQSITSDGSAIIPPKVARWLDRKAGMTADRRINLRTTDPEAYVALTALHISACHSATGTESTAGQPNTTQSEMLMTTAAAAQSLNVTDRCIRKWCAAGRLRAQRLGGRWLIYPSSITALKNIA
;
A
#
# COMPACT_ATOMS: atom_id res chain seq x y z
N MET A 1 -35.50 -15.09 -6.78
CA MET A 1 -34.06 -15.41 -6.80
C MET A 1 -33.40 -14.56 -7.86
N THR A 2 -32.87 -13.40 -7.48
CA THR A 2 -32.25 -12.43 -8.40
C THR A 2 -30.78 -12.79 -8.59
N HIS A 3 -30.45 -13.46 -9.70
CA HIS A 3 -29.07 -13.64 -10.13
C HIS A 3 -28.50 -12.27 -10.52
N ASN A 4 -27.51 -11.80 -9.77
CA ASN A 4 -26.68 -10.66 -10.17
C ASN A 4 -25.75 -11.15 -11.29
N PRO A 5 -25.89 -10.67 -12.54
CA PRO A 5 -25.13 -11.20 -13.70
C PRO A 5 -23.62 -10.93 -13.64
N ALA A 6 -23.16 -10.18 -12.63
CA ALA A 6 -21.75 -9.83 -12.46
C ALA A 6 -20.92 -10.89 -11.73
N ASN A 7 -21.53 -11.92 -11.12
CA ASN A 7 -20.80 -12.93 -10.36
C ASN A 7 -20.88 -14.30 -11.07
N PRO A 8 -19.74 -14.90 -11.48
CA PRO A 8 -19.74 -16.21 -12.10
C PRO A 8 -20.35 -17.25 -11.15
N SER A 9 -21.04 -18.24 -11.73
CA SER A 9 -21.61 -19.37 -10.99
C SER A 9 -20.54 -20.07 -10.13
N LEU A 10 -20.95 -20.68 -9.03
CA LEU A 10 -20.05 -21.39 -8.11
C LEU A 10 -19.23 -22.47 -8.83
N GLU A 11 -19.85 -23.22 -9.74
CA GLU A 11 -19.18 -24.26 -10.54
C GLU A 11 -18.03 -23.69 -11.38
N VAL A 12 -18.27 -22.54 -12.01
CA VAL A 12 -17.25 -21.85 -12.82
C VAL A 12 -16.07 -21.42 -11.94
N ARG A 13 -16.34 -20.90 -10.74
CA ARG A 13 -15.29 -20.48 -9.80
C ARG A 13 -14.47 -21.66 -9.26
N ILE A 14 -15.11 -22.81 -9.04
CA ILE A 14 -14.44 -24.05 -8.65
C ILE A 14 -13.52 -24.52 -9.78
N ASN A 15 -14.03 -24.58 -11.02
CA ASN A 15 -13.23 -24.98 -12.18
C ASN A 15 -12.07 -24.03 -12.44
N GLN A 16 -12.24 -22.72 -12.20
CA GLN A 16 -11.15 -21.74 -12.28
C GLN A 16 -10.05 -21.94 -11.22
N SER A 17 -10.37 -22.64 -10.13
CA SER A 17 -9.42 -22.93 -9.04
C SER A 17 -8.70 -24.26 -9.23
N ILE A 18 -8.94 -24.97 -10.33
CA ILE A 18 -8.31 -26.26 -10.65
C ILE A 18 -7.54 -26.09 -11.97
N THR A 19 -6.28 -26.50 -11.97
CA THR A 19 -5.42 -26.50 -13.15
C THR A 19 -5.71 -27.73 -14.01
N SER A 20 -5.33 -27.72 -15.29
CA SER A 20 -5.61 -28.81 -16.24
C SER A 20 -5.00 -30.17 -15.87
N ASP A 21 -4.01 -30.19 -14.97
CA ASP A 21 -3.39 -31.38 -14.40
C ASP A 21 -4.16 -31.92 -13.16
N GLY A 22 -5.22 -31.24 -12.73
CA GLY A 22 -6.00 -31.57 -11.53
C GLY A 22 -5.49 -30.92 -10.25
N SER A 23 -4.42 -30.13 -10.31
CA SER A 23 -3.87 -29.41 -9.15
C SER A 23 -4.77 -28.25 -8.72
N ALA A 24 -4.89 -28.01 -7.41
CA ALA A 24 -5.69 -26.90 -6.89
C ALA A 24 -4.87 -25.61 -6.74
N ILE A 25 -5.40 -24.49 -7.25
CA ILE A 25 -4.87 -23.15 -7.05
C ILE A 25 -5.40 -22.61 -5.72
N ILE A 26 -4.53 -22.43 -4.74
CA ILE A 26 -4.90 -21.97 -3.40
C ILE A 26 -4.53 -20.50 -3.20
N PRO A 27 -5.50 -19.59 -2.96
CA PRO A 27 -5.21 -18.18 -2.66
C PRO A 27 -4.42 -18.02 -1.34
N PRO A 28 -3.58 -16.98 -1.19
CA PRO A 28 -2.75 -16.74 0.00
C PRO A 28 -3.52 -16.79 1.33
N LYS A 29 -4.75 -16.23 1.37
CA LYS A 29 -5.60 -16.23 2.57
C LYS A 29 -5.98 -17.65 3.03
N VAL A 30 -6.34 -18.51 2.08
CA VAL A 30 -6.69 -19.91 2.36
C VAL A 30 -5.43 -20.70 2.68
N ALA A 31 -4.33 -20.45 1.98
CA ALA A 31 -3.02 -21.04 2.30
C ALA A 31 -2.62 -20.75 3.75
N ARG A 32 -2.80 -19.51 4.23
CA ARG A 32 -2.54 -19.14 5.63
C ARG A 32 -3.46 -19.81 6.64
N TRP A 33 -4.71 -20.08 6.26
CA TRP A 33 -5.61 -20.85 7.10
C TRP A 33 -5.16 -22.33 7.18
N LEU A 34 -4.80 -22.93 6.05
CA LEU A 34 -4.30 -24.30 5.96
C LEU A 34 -2.97 -24.48 6.71
N ASP A 35 -2.00 -23.57 6.51
CA ASP A 35 -0.68 -23.60 7.16
C ASP A 35 -0.81 -23.61 8.70
N ARG A 36 -1.70 -22.77 9.25
CA ARG A 36 -2.00 -22.75 10.69
C ARG A 36 -2.66 -24.03 11.17
N LYS A 37 -3.56 -24.61 10.38
CA LYS A 37 -4.27 -25.85 10.74
C LYS A 37 -3.40 -27.09 10.62
N ALA A 38 -2.48 -27.11 9.65
CA ALA A 38 -1.54 -28.21 9.45
C ALA A 38 -0.45 -28.26 10.53
N GLY A 39 -0.27 -27.18 11.31
CA GLY A 39 0.74 -27.11 12.37
C GLY A 39 2.15 -27.27 11.80
N MET A 40 2.46 -26.54 10.71
CA MET A 40 3.73 -26.65 9.99
C MET A 40 4.88 -26.00 10.76
N THR A 41 5.37 -26.67 11.81
CA THR A 41 6.54 -26.21 12.57
C THR A 41 7.84 -26.36 11.77
N ALA A 42 8.90 -25.67 12.18
CA ALA A 42 10.22 -25.82 11.57
C ALA A 42 10.71 -27.27 11.62
N ASP A 43 10.53 -27.94 12.75
CA ASP A 43 10.96 -29.33 12.95
C ASP A 43 10.23 -30.31 12.03
N ARG A 44 8.92 -30.10 11.83
CA ARG A 44 8.12 -30.95 10.92
C ARG A 44 8.59 -30.82 9.48
N ARG A 45 9.03 -29.64 9.04
CA ARG A 45 9.60 -29.43 7.70
C ARG A 45 10.95 -30.13 7.53
N ILE A 46 11.80 -30.11 8.56
CA ILE A 46 13.09 -30.81 8.53
C ILE A 46 12.89 -32.33 8.39
N ASN A 47 11.94 -32.90 9.14
CA ASN A 47 11.63 -34.33 9.09
C ASN A 47 11.01 -34.75 7.74
N LEU A 48 10.20 -33.90 7.13
CA LEU A 48 9.62 -34.17 5.81
C LEU A 48 10.69 -34.24 4.72
N ARG A 49 11.76 -33.45 4.81
CA ARG A 49 12.84 -33.46 3.81
C ARG A 49 13.48 -34.84 3.62
N THR A 50 13.52 -35.67 4.66
CA THR A 50 14.09 -37.02 4.62
C THR A 50 13.03 -38.10 4.41
N THR A 51 11.81 -37.89 4.91
CA THR A 51 10.74 -38.90 4.89
C THR A 51 9.90 -38.84 3.63
N ASP A 52 9.57 -37.63 3.17
CA ASP A 52 8.73 -37.37 2.00
C ASP A 52 9.10 -36.02 1.35
N PRO A 53 10.01 -36.04 0.36
CA PRO A 53 10.48 -34.82 -0.29
C PRO A 53 9.37 -34.12 -1.11
N GLU A 54 8.37 -34.85 -1.60
CA GLU A 54 7.27 -34.26 -2.35
C GLU A 54 6.34 -33.46 -1.44
N ALA A 55 5.97 -34.05 -0.29
CA ALA A 55 5.23 -33.33 0.74
C ALA A 55 5.99 -32.12 1.28
N TYR A 56 7.32 -32.24 1.44
CA TYR A 56 8.16 -31.09 1.83
C TYR A 56 8.03 -29.93 0.84
N VAL A 57 8.12 -30.19 -0.47
CA VAL A 57 8.00 -29.15 -1.50
C VAL A 57 6.62 -28.51 -1.47
N ALA A 58 5.55 -29.32 -1.47
CA ALA A 58 4.18 -28.83 -1.49
C ALA A 58 3.85 -27.97 -0.26
N LEU A 59 4.22 -28.45 0.94
CA LEU A 59 3.94 -27.75 2.20
C LEU A 59 4.82 -26.50 2.36
N THR A 60 6.05 -26.52 1.84
CA THR A 60 6.89 -25.32 1.80
C THR A 60 6.32 -24.27 0.85
N ALA A 61 5.85 -24.66 -0.33
CA ALA A 61 5.17 -23.76 -1.26
C ALA A 61 3.90 -23.15 -0.64
N LEU A 62 3.11 -23.98 0.06
CA LEU A 62 1.93 -23.52 0.81
C LEU A 62 2.31 -22.47 1.87
N HIS A 63 3.38 -22.72 2.64
CA HIS A 63 3.88 -21.82 3.67
C HIS A 63 4.34 -20.47 3.08
N ILE A 64 5.07 -20.49 1.97
CA ILE A 64 5.49 -19.27 1.26
C ILE A 64 4.25 -18.47 0.80
N SER A 65 3.26 -19.14 0.21
CA SER A 65 1.99 -18.50 -0.17
C SER A 65 1.24 -17.91 1.05
N ALA A 66 1.23 -18.61 2.18
CA ALA A 66 0.65 -18.13 3.43
C ALA A 66 1.30 -16.85 3.96
N CYS A 67 2.62 -16.70 3.80
CA CYS A 67 3.34 -15.48 4.16
C CYS A 67 2.89 -14.27 3.34
N HIS A 68 2.53 -14.46 2.07
CA HIS A 68 1.99 -13.40 1.21
C HIS A 68 0.58 -12.94 1.60
N SER A 69 -0.12 -13.63 2.50
CA SER A 69 -1.44 -13.21 2.97
C SER A 69 -1.42 -11.97 3.87
N ALA A 70 -0.27 -11.60 4.44
CA ALA A 70 -0.16 -10.53 5.45
C ALA A 70 0.48 -9.22 4.92
N THR A 71 0.78 -9.13 3.62
CA THR A 71 1.36 -7.93 3.01
C THR A 71 0.32 -6.99 2.38
N GLY A 72 -0.96 -7.35 2.44
CA GLY A 72 -2.03 -6.38 2.21
C GLY A 72 -2.19 -5.52 3.45
N THR A 73 -1.75 -4.26 3.39
CA THR A 73 -2.33 -3.20 4.21
C THR A 73 -3.84 -3.42 4.22
N GLU A 74 -4.45 -3.56 5.39
CA GLU A 74 -5.92 -3.55 5.53
C GLU A 74 -6.45 -2.50 4.55
N SER A 75 -7.39 -2.89 3.67
CA SER A 75 -8.07 -1.94 2.80
C SER A 75 -8.94 -1.09 3.72
N THR A 76 -8.29 -0.16 4.40
CA THR A 76 -8.89 0.84 5.26
C THR A 76 -9.86 1.58 4.35
N ALA A 77 -11.13 1.60 4.73
CA ALA A 77 -12.12 2.44 4.08
C ALA A 77 -11.49 3.81 3.85
N GLY A 78 -11.50 4.30 2.61
CA GLY A 78 -10.84 5.55 2.24
C GLY A 78 -11.17 6.60 3.29
N GLN A 79 -10.14 7.14 3.94
CA GLN A 79 -10.37 8.19 4.92
C GLN A 79 -11.18 9.29 4.24
N PRO A 80 -12.27 9.78 4.84
CA PRO A 80 -13.01 10.92 4.33
C PRO A 80 -12.23 12.20 4.65
N ASN A 81 -10.94 12.25 4.32
CA ASN A 81 -10.21 13.50 4.20
C ASN A 81 -10.38 14.00 2.77
N THR A 82 -11.61 14.45 2.49
CA THR A 82 -11.96 15.30 1.35
C THR A 82 -11.43 16.72 1.53
N THR A 83 -10.49 16.95 2.45
CA THR A 83 -9.64 18.12 2.41
C THR A 83 -8.43 17.70 1.60
N GLN A 84 -8.45 18.05 0.30
CA GLN A 84 -7.29 18.10 -0.56
C GLN A 84 -6.09 18.51 0.30
N SER A 85 -5.22 17.56 0.64
CA SER A 85 -4.02 17.87 1.43
C SER A 85 -3.25 18.84 0.56
N GLU A 86 -3.34 20.13 0.89
CA GLU A 86 -2.60 21.18 0.22
C GLU A 86 -1.13 20.81 0.43
N MET A 87 -0.55 20.17 -0.58
CA MET A 87 0.81 19.66 -0.52
C MET A 87 1.71 20.86 -0.24
N LEU A 88 2.16 20.97 1.01
CA LEU A 88 2.93 22.11 1.45
C LEU A 88 4.24 22.15 0.67
N MET A 89 4.54 23.31 0.11
CA MET A 89 5.67 23.48 -0.77
C MET A 89 6.93 23.85 0.00
N THR A 90 8.08 23.33 -0.42
CA THR A 90 9.39 23.70 0.17
C THR A 90 9.80 25.11 -0.25
N THR A 91 10.76 25.71 0.47
CA THR A 91 11.30 27.04 0.12
C THR A 91 11.88 27.09 -1.28
N ALA A 92 12.53 26.01 -1.73
CA ALA A 92 13.14 25.92 -3.05
C ALA A 92 12.09 25.92 -4.17
N ALA A 93 11.02 25.15 -4.01
CA ALA A 93 9.95 25.13 -4.99
C ALA A 93 9.14 26.45 -5.00
N ALA A 94 9.00 27.11 -3.84
CA ALA A 94 8.43 28.46 -3.77
C ALA A 94 9.30 29.53 -4.46
N ALA A 95 10.62 29.45 -4.27
CA ALA A 95 11.60 30.33 -4.89
C ALA A 95 11.56 30.23 -6.42
N GLN A 96 11.52 29.00 -6.94
CA GLN A 96 11.34 28.75 -8.38
C GLN A 96 10.02 29.30 -8.90
N SER A 97 8.92 29.08 -8.17
CA SER A 97 7.59 29.52 -8.59
C SER A 97 7.46 31.05 -8.69
N LEU A 98 8.15 31.78 -7.82
CA LEU A 98 8.13 33.26 -7.75
C LEU A 98 9.35 33.92 -8.41
N ASN A 99 10.25 33.13 -9.00
CA ASN A 99 11.52 33.59 -9.56
C ASN A 99 12.34 34.49 -8.61
N VAL A 100 12.39 34.11 -7.33
CA VAL A 100 13.16 34.81 -6.29
C VAL A 100 14.10 33.84 -5.58
N THR A 101 15.05 34.36 -4.80
CA THR A 101 15.98 33.51 -4.06
C THR A 101 15.32 32.88 -2.83
N ASP A 102 15.81 31.70 -2.41
CA ASP A 102 15.41 31.03 -1.16
C ASP A 102 15.53 31.94 0.07
N ARG A 103 16.55 32.82 0.10
CA ARG A 103 16.73 33.80 1.18
C ARG A 103 15.56 34.78 1.25
N CYS A 104 15.04 35.21 0.10
CA CYS A 104 13.88 36.08 0.01
C CYS A 104 12.62 35.39 0.57
N ILE A 105 12.38 34.14 0.15
CA ILE A 105 11.25 33.33 0.63
C ILE A 105 11.30 33.13 2.15
N ARG A 106 12.46 32.76 2.70
CA ARG A 106 12.62 32.60 4.16
C ARG A 106 12.37 33.90 4.91
N LYS A 107 12.81 35.04 4.36
CA LYS A 107 12.54 36.37 4.93
C LYS A 107 11.04 36.68 4.92
N TRP A 108 10.32 36.35 3.84
CA TRP A 108 8.87 36.56 3.73
C TRP A 108 8.07 35.64 4.65
N CYS A 109 8.50 34.40 4.84
CA CYS A 109 7.91 33.49 5.83
C CYS A 109 8.10 34.03 7.25
N ALA A 110 9.31 34.47 7.59
CA ALA A 110 9.61 35.05 8.90
C ALA A 110 8.85 36.37 9.17
N ALA A 111 8.61 37.16 8.12
CA ALA A 111 7.84 38.41 8.19
C ALA A 111 6.32 38.21 8.10
N GLY A 112 5.82 36.96 8.00
CA GLY A 112 4.38 36.66 7.90
C GLY A 112 3.73 37.07 6.57
N ARG A 113 4.52 37.45 5.55
CA ARG A 113 4.02 37.80 4.21
C ARG A 113 3.59 36.59 3.39
N LEU A 114 4.12 35.42 3.73
CA LEU A 114 3.70 34.13 3.19
C LEU A 114 3.17 33.27 4.31
N ARG A 115 2.00 32.66 4.10
CA ARG A 115 1.46 31.66 5.02
C ARG A 115 2.35 30.42 4.94
N ALA A 116 3.06 30.12 6.04
CA ALA A 116 3.98 29.00 6.12
C ALA A 116 4.02 28.42 7.54
N GLN A 117 4.36 27.14 7.64
CA GLN A 117 4.58 26.42 8.89
C GLN A 117 6.04 25.99 8.99
N ARG A 118 6.61 26.04 10.19
CA ARG A 118 7.96 25.53 10.44
C ARG A 118 7.88 24.13 11.05
N LEU A 119 8.24 23.10 10.26
CA LEU A 119 8.28 21.70 10.70
C LEU A 119 9.71 21.16 10.55
N GLY A 120 10.25 20.55 11.61
CA GLY A 120 11.59 19.93 11.57
C GLY A 120 12.71 20.88 11.14
N GLY A 121 12.60 22.18 11.48
CA GLY A 121 13.57 23.20 11.09
C GLY A 121 13.45 23.70 9.64
N ARG A 122 12.49 23.20 8.86
CA ARG A 122 12.22 23.63 7.47
C ARG A 122 10.94 24.45 7.39
N TRP A 123 10.91 25.43 6.49
CA TRP A 123 9.70 26.17 6.15
C TRP A 123 8.91 25.41 5.09
N LEU A 124 7.62 25.21 5.37
CA LEU A 124 6.64 24.59 4.50
C LEU A 124 5.55 25.61 4.20
N ILE A 125 5.37 25.94 2.92
CA ILE A 125 4.59 27.10 2.49
C ILE A 125 3.28 26.61 1.87
N TYR A 126 2.18 27.26 2.22
CA TYR A 126 0.88 26.95 1.62
C TYR A 126 0.85 27.44 0.17
N PRO A 127 0.55 26.59 -0.82
CA PRO A 127 0.50 26.98 -2.23
C PRO A 127 -0.46 28.14 -2.50
N SER A 128 -1.58 28.18 -1.77
CA SER A 128 -2.57 29.26 -1.81
C SER A 128 -1.97 30.65 -1.55
N SER A 129 -0.99 30.75 -0.65
CA SER A 129 -0.30 32.00 -0.34
C SER A 129 0.61 32.49 -1.47
N ILE A 130 1.13 31.57 -2.29
CA ILE A 130 2.00 31.90 -3.42
C ILE A 130 1.17 32.33 -4.61
N THR A 131 0.06 31.65 -4.88
CA THR A 131 -0.91 32.06 -5.91
C THR A 131 -1.46 33.45 -5.63
N ALA A 132 -1.81 33.74 -4.37
CA ALA A 132 -2.26 35.08 -3.97
C ALA A 132 -1.19 36.15 -4.26
N LEU A 133 0.08 35.85 -3.99
CA LEU A 133 1.18 36.80 -4.21
C LEU A 133 1.50 37.01 -5.70
N LYS A 134 1.32 35.99 -6.55
CA LYS A 134 1.42 36.12 -8.01
C LYS A 134 0.33 37.00 -8.60
N ASN A 135 -0.87 36.97 -8.03
CA ASN A 135 -2.02 37.74 -8.55
C ASN A 135 -1.99 39.23 -8.15
N ILE A 136 -1.04 39.63 -7.30
CA ILE A 136 -0.89 41.02 -6.80
C ILE A 136 0.30 41.72 -7.48
N ALA A 137 1.19 40.97 -8.14
CA ALA A 137 2.37 41.46 -8.86
C ALA A 137 2.10 41.56 -10.36
#